data_AF-A0A137NUI4-F1
#
_entry.id   AF-A0A137NUI4-F1
#
_cell.length_a   1.000
_cell.length_b   1.000
_cell.length_c   1.000
_cell.angle_alpha   90.00
_cell.angle_beta   90.00
_cell.angle_gamma   90.00
#
_symmetry.space_group_name_H-M   'P 1'
#
loop_
_entity.id
_entity.type
_entity.pdbx_description
1 polymer ?
#
loop_
_entity_poly.entity_id
_entity_poly.type
_entity_poly.pdbx_seq_one_letter_code
_entity_poly.pdbx_strand_id
1 'polypeptide(L)'
;MIFIILLYLNYIVCSAGISHRSSSSIVRNNKLYVYETRSSKGNDSSITIYNLEDGPILEIKHTEIVFNAGQSYTPQFIDLPSARDDDLWLIGGLEERSIDSNELNSDRFTSQFINDSQFKFNPSLIPLPKFSNFPKGGYSQVIVNENDFPVLYVIGGFIYDSDINNQMLTNYFFKFDFKAEVWTDLSSLTKSILPPIANHQTIVVNNEYLLVANGLSSKDEELSPIALTNENTAHNFAEKLYKFDLTELKWSTVHTKQNLNEDDYEGGNIYGASLDYYNGKVISYAALHNAKLNQNEPRIALLDLKTWEWEWITVNLDVGIDNSLVLMFHQTLLVSDQLVLIHGISNQKTDRRIFVIDLKDYKFKSTLNYSGNYGQPPKMPTYIIIIISVVCALAVVIIMIGVWLYLRNKNSVLSNNKSDIQMQEVWSGPSPNQYDNGEYNTRKGHLEQFNSLNRAGINNIDTSTSDPEANNPDETVLSLAYFQHEVDLKGMEDKELYFKRITRKIASKFFYKQ
;
A
#
# COMPACT_ATOMS: atom_id res chain seq x y z
N MET A 1 -5.95 43.68 -14.67
CA MET A 1 -5.65 43.37 -13.25
C MET A 1 -6.84 42.75 -12.53
N ILE A 2 -8.03 43.38 -12.50
CA ILE A 2 -9.25 42.80 -11.88
C ILE A 2 -9.59 41.42 -12.45
N PHE A 3 -9.51 41.23 -13.77
CA PHE A 3 -9.76 39.92 -14.40
C PHE A 3 -8.78 38.83 -13.93
N ILE A 4 -7.49 39.14 -13.77
CA ILE A 4 -6.48 38.19 -13.27
C ILE A 4 -6.76 37.85 -11.80
N ILE A 5 -7.14 38.84 -10.98
CA ILE A 5 -7.52 38.62 -9.58
C ILE A 5 -8.77 37.75 -9.50
N LEU A 6 -9.78 37.96 -10.35
CA LEU A 6 -10.98 37.13 -10.40
C LEU A 6 -10.69 35.72 -10.91
N LEU A 7 -9.78 35.54 -11.87
CA LEU A 7 -9.34 34.24 -12.34
C LEU A 7 -8.56 33.48 -11.26
N TYR A 8 -7.73 34.20 -10.50
CA TYR A 8 -6.96 33.65 -9.39
C TYR A 8 -7.85 33.32 -8.18
N LEU A 9 -8.82 34.19 -7.85
CA LEU A 9 -9.85 33.91 -6.85
C LEU A 9 -10.74 32.75 -7.27
N ASN A 10 -11.15 32.66 -8.54
CA ASN A 10 -11.94 31.54 -9.04
C ASN A 10 -11.11 30.24 -9.01
N TYR A 11 -9.82 30.29 -9.35
CA TYR A 11 -8.93 29.15 -9.21
C TYR A 11 -8.75 28.69 -7.76
N ILE A 12 -8.54 29.61 -6.81
CA ILE A 12 -8.43 29.31 -5.37
C ILE A 12 -9.77 28.81 -4.79
N VAL A 13 -10.90 29.42 -5.19
CA VAL A 13 -12.22 29.05 -4.69
C VAL A 13 -12.71 27.73 -5.33
N CYS A 14 -12.40 27.47 -6.60
CA CYS A 14 -12.66 26.17 -7.23
C CYS A 14 -11.72 25.08 -6.72
N SER A 15 -10.47 25.38 -6.36
CA SER A 15 -9.54 24.38 -5.81
C SER A 15 -9.81 24.06 -4.33
N ALA A 16 -10.37 24.99 -3.55
CA ALA A 16 -10.86 24.75 -2.19
C ALA A 16 -12.11 23.83 -2.15
N GLY A 17 -12.69 23.56 -3.32
CA GLY A 17 -13.86 22.73 -3.50
C GLY A 17 -13.62 21.22 -3.56
N ILE A 18 -12.41 20.71 -3.29
CA ILE A 18 -12.19 19.24 -3.23
C ILE A 18 -12.92 18.71 -2.00
N SER A 19 -14.18 18.33 -2.17
CA SER A 19 -14.90 17.53 -1.19
C SER A 19 -14.17 16.21 -1.04
N HIS A 20 -14.10 15.72 0.20
CA HIS A 20 -13.48 14.45 0.54
C HIS A 20 -14.31 13.31 -0.03
N ARG A 21 -14.04 12.98 -1.29
CA ARG A 21 -14.69 11.89 -2.01
C ARG A 21 -13.93 10.62 -1.69
N SER A 22 -14.40 9.91 -0.66
CA SER A 22 -13.86 8.61 -0.30
C SER A 22 -14.18 7.60 -1.40
N SER A 23 -13.14 6.94 -1.90
CA SER A 23 -13.31 5.74 -2.73
C SER A 23 -13.65 4.55 -1.84
N SER A 24 -14.31 3.55 -2.42
CA SER A 24 -14.49 2.25 -1.78
C SER A 24 -14.01 1.16 -2.71
N SER A 25 -13.42 0.10 -2.16
CA SER A 25 -12.85 -0.97 -2.96
C SER A 25 -12.99 -2.31 -2.26
N ILE A 26 -12.96 -3.36 -3.07
CA ILE A 26 -13.06 -4.74 -2.63
C ILE A 26 -12.34 -5.64 -3.65
N VAL A 27 -11.78 -6.74 -3.17
CA VAL A 27 -11.23 -7.79 -4.03
C VAL A 27 -12.20 -8.96 -4.08
N ARG A 28 -12.50 -9.42 -5.30
CA ARG A 28 -13.31 -10.62 -5.54
C ARG A 28 -12.86 -11.27 -6.84
N ASN A 29 -12.74 -12.60 -6.86
CA ASN A 29 -12.40 -13.37 -8.07
C ASN A 29 -11.16 -12.83 -8.82
N ASN A 30 -10.08 -12.53 -8.10
CA ASN A 30 -8.83 -11.93 -8.60
C ASN A 30 -9.00 -10.57 -9.30
N LYS A 31 -10.10 -9.87 -9.03
CA LYS A 31 -10.35 -8.52 -9.51
C LYS A 31 -10.44 -7.55 -8.34
N LEU A 32 -9.85 -6.39 -8.50
CA LEU A 32 -10.04 -5.25 -7.61
C LEU A 32 -11.09 -4.33 -8.20
N TYR A 33 -12.15 -4.10 -7.46
CA TYR A 33 -13.22 -3.18 -7.81
C TYR A 33 -13.05 -1.93 -6.99
N VAL A 34 -13.10 -0.77 -7.64
CA VAL A 34 -12.96 0.53 -6.98
C VAL A 34 -14.13 1.40 -7.40
N TYR A 35 -15.03 1.68 -6.47
CA TYR A 35 -16.11 2.64 -6.63
C TYR A 35 -15.56 4.06 -6.49
N GLU A 36 -15.95 4.90 -7.44
CA GLU A 36 -15.61 6.31 -7.48
C GLU A 36 -16.87 7.15 -7.65
N THR A 37 -17.03 8.18 -6.82
CA THR A 37 -18.17 9.10 -6.89
C THR A 37 -18.23 9.87 -8.21
N ARG A 38 -17.09 9.96 -8.92
CA ARG A 38 -16.94 10.64 -10.21
C ARG A 38 -16.16 9.73 -11.14
N SER A 39 -16.54 9.68 -12.40
CA SER A 39 -15.88 8.93 -13.46
C SER A 39 -14.78 9.74 -14.13
N SER A 40 -13.83 9.07 -14.78
CA SER A 40 -12.74 9.72 -15.50
C SER A 40 -13.26 10.50 -16.72
N LYS A 41 -14.50 10.18 -17.12
CA LYS A 41 -15.20 10.69 -18.30
C LYS A 41 -16.23 11.78 -18.00
N GLY A 42 -16.51 12.11 -16.73
CA GLY A 42 -17.58 13.06 -16.43
C GLY A 42 -17.91 13.27 -14.97
N ASN A 43 -19.19 13.55 -14.69
CA ASN A 43 -19.71 13.79 -13.33
C ASN A 43 -20.53 12.62 -12.79
N ASP A 44 -20.75 11.59 -13.61
CA ASP A 44 -21.39 10.34 -13.20
C ASP A 44 -20.42 9.51 -12.36
N SER A 45 -20.94 8.59 -11.55
CA SER A 45 -20.15 7.66 -10.75
C SER A 45 -19.57 6.55 -11.62
N SER A 46 -18.58 5.84 -11.12
CA SER A 46 -18.05 4.66 -11.80
C SER A 46 -17.53 3.60 -10.85
N ILE A 47 -17.39 2.38 -11.40
CA ILE A 47 -16.59 1.32 -10.79
C ILE A 47 -15.46 1.00 -11.77
N THR A 48 -14.22 1.15 -11.30
CA THR A 48 -13.01 0.75 -12.02
C THR A 48 -12.65 -0.67 -11.59
N ILE A 49 -12.54 -1.59 -12.55
CA ILE A 49 -12.23 -3.01 -12.34
C ILE A 49 -10.82 -3.28 -12.83
N TYR A 50 -9.92 -3.69 -11.95
CA TYR A 50 -8.56 -4.12 -12.27
C TYR A 50 -8.48 -5.64 -12.25
N ASN A 51 -7.94 -6.25 -13.31
CA ASN A 51 -7.63 -7.68 -13.30
C ASN A 51 -6.28 -7.87 -12.61
N LEU A 52 -6.27 -8.33 -11.36
CA LEU A 52 -5.05 -8.49 -10.60
C LEU A 52 -4.30 -9.72 -11.07
N GLU A 53 -3.07 -9.52 -11.51
CA GLU A 53 -2.15 -10.57 -11.92
C GLU A 53 -0.72 -10.21 -11.50
N ASP A 54 0.13 -11.22 -11.45
CA ASP A 54 1.55 -11.03 -11.25
C ASP A 54 2.16 -10.28 -12.43
N GLY A 55 2.96 -9.24 -12.18
CA GLY A 55 3.61 -8.50 -13.26
C GLY A 55 3.78 -7.01 -13.00
N PRO A 56 4.25 -6.25 -14.01
CA PRO A 56 4.32 -4.80 -13.95
C PRO A 56 2.93 -4.18 -13.71
N ILE A 57 2.83 -3.26 -12.74
CA ILE A 57 1.56 -2.60 -12.37
C ILE A 57 0.96 -1.84 -13.56
N LEU A 58 1.80 -1.38 -14.48
CA LEU A 58 1.41 -0.64 -15.68
C LEU A 58 0.71 -1.50 -16.73
N GLU A 59 0.94 -2.80 -16.69
CA GLU A 59 0.33 -3.76 -17.59
C GLU A 59 -1.01 -4.26 -17.05
N ILE A 60 -1.35 -3.95 -15.79
CA ILE A 60 -2.63 -4.30 -15.17
C ILE A 60 -3.77 -3.66 -15.96
N LYS A 61 -4.49 -4.51 -16.69
CA LYS A 61 -5.65 -4.11 -17.47
C LYS A 61 -6.78 -3.72 -16.54
N HIS A 62 -7.39 -2.58 -16.85
CA HIS A 62 -8.57 -2.11 -16.15
C HIS A 62 -9.71 -1.74 -17.10
N THR A 63 -10.92 -1.75 -16.57
CA THR A 63 -12.12 -1.28 -17.26
C THR A 63 -12.93 -0.41 -16.31
N GLU A 64 -13.40 0.73 -16.79
CA GLU A 64 -14.27 1.63 -16.03
C GLU A 64 -15.71 1.49 -16.51
N ILE A 65 -16.61 1.13 -15.60
CA ILE A 65 -18.06 1.09 -15.84
C ILE A 65 -18.68 2.33 -15.22
N VAL A 66 -19.23 3.20 -16.07
CA VAL A 66 -19.84 4.47 -15.67
C VAL A 66 -21.35 4.32 -15.55
N PHE A 67 -21.93 4.87 -14.48
CA PHE A 67 -23.37 4.82 -14.21
C PHE A 67 -23.81 6.02 -13.37
N ASN A 68 -25.10 6.35 -13.42
CA ASN A 68 -25.64 7.47 -12.65
C ASN A 68 -26.24 6.96 -11.34
N ALA A 69 -25.49 7.10 -10.24
CA ALA A 69 -25.99 6.86 -8.89
C ALA A 69 -26.48 8.14 -8.18
N GLY A 70 -26.18 9.31 -8.75
CA GLY A 70 -26.32 10.63 -8.14
C GLY A 70 -24.99 11.14 -7.58
N GLN A 71 -24.69 12.42 -7.78
CA GLN A 71 -23.37 13.00 -7.46
C GLN A 71 -23.01 12.95 -5.96
N SER A 72 -24.02 12.87 -5.09
CA SER A 72 -23.85 12.80 -3.65
C SER A 72 -23.73 11.37 -3.11
N TYR A 73 -23.94 10.34 -3.93
CA TYR A 73 -23.96 8.95 -3.48
C TYR A 73 -22.52 8.43 -3.22
N THR A 74 -22.24 8.06 -1.97
CA THR A 74 -20.94 7.56 -1.49
C THR A 74 -21.07 6.16 -0.89
N PRO A 75 -21.38 5.14 -1.70
CA PRO A 75 -21.50 3.78 -1.25
C PRO A 75 -20.15 3.20 -0.82
N GLN A 76 -20.22 2.28 0.14
CA GLN A 76 -19.11 1.45 0.56
C GLN A 76 -19.40 0.00 0.23
N PHE A 77 -18.43 -0.71 -0.34
CA PHE A 77 -18.52 -2.14 -0.57
C PHE A 77 -18.68 -2.89 0.76
N ILE A 78 -19.43 -3.98 0.71
CA ILE A 78 -19.58 -4.90 1.83
C ILE A 78 -18.96 -6.23 1.42
N ASP A 79 -17.97 -6.68 2.19
CA ASP A 79 -17.37 -7.99 1.99
C ASP A 79 -18.14 -9.07 2.74
N LEU A 80 -19.06 -9.74 2.03
CA LEU A 80 -19.80 -10.87 2.59
C LEU A 80 -19.12 -12.19 2.24
N PRO A 81 -18.89 -13.08 3.22
CA PRO A 81 -18.27 -14.37 3.00
C PRO A 81 -19.15 -15.35 2.20
N SER A 82 -20.47 -15.11 2.13
CA SER A 82 -21.45 -16.00 1.49
C SER A 82 -22.23 -15.38 0.32
N ALA A 83 -21.79 -14.24 -0.22
CA ALA A 83 -22.40 -13.69 -1.43
C ALA A 83 -22.23 -14.70 -2.58
N ARG A 84 -23.33 -15.03 -3.27
CA ARG A 84 -23.29 -15.89 -4.47
C ARG A 84 -22.28 -15.32 -5.48
N ASP A 85 -21.59 -16.22 -6.16
CA ASP A 85 -20.20 -16.12 -6.62
C ASP A 85 -19.74 -14.93 -7.50
N ASP A 86 -20.54 -13.92 -7.83
CA ASP A 86 -20.08 -12.75 -8.62
C ASP A 86 -20.71 -11.39 -8.23
N ASP A 87 -21.72 -11.34 -7.36
CA ASP A 87 -22.39 -10.08 -7.03
C ASP A 87 -21.65 -9.32 -5.92
N LEU A 88 -21.25 -8.08 -6.19
CA LEU A 88 -20.69 -7.19 -5.15
C LEU A 88 -21.80 -6.34 -4.57
N TRP A 89 -21.86 -6.27 -3.24
CA TRP A 89 -22.89 -5.50 -2.55
C TRP A 89 -22.29 -4.21 -2.02
N LEU A 90 -23.09 -3.15 -2.08
CA LEU A 90 -22.72 -1.86 -1.53
C LEU A 90 -23.87 -1.31 -0.69
N ILE A 91 -23.50 -0.58 0.34
CA ILE A 91 -24.41 0.18 1.20
C ILE A 91 -24.09 1.66 1.07
N GLY A 92 -25.14 2.44 0.92
CA GLY A 92 -25.13 3.82 0.48
C GLY A 92 -25.01 4.79 1.63
N GLY A 93 -24.15 5.78 1.42
CA GLY A 93 -24.10 7.02 2.17
C GLY A 93 -24.22 8.24 1.26
N LEU A 94 -24.19 9.41 1.88
CA LEU A 94 -24.13 10.71 1.24
C LEU A 94 -22.76 11.36 1.47
N GLU A 95 -22.26 12.04 0.45
CA GLU A 95 -21.11 12.93 0.57
C GLU A 95 -21.40 13.99 1.63
N GLU A 96 -20.42 14.27 2.50
CA GLU A 96 -20.53 15.21 3.63
C GLU A 96 -21.29 16.49 3.27
N ARG A 97 -20.87 17.21 2.21
CA ARG A 97 -21.49 18.47 1.79
C ARG A 97 -22.93 18.36 1.27
N SER A 98 -23.39 17.16 0.98
CA SER A 98 -24.74 16.88 0.49
C SER A 98 -25.71 16.44 1.60
N ILE A 99 -25.26 16.43 2.85
CA ILE A 99 -26.09 16.10 4.02
C ILE A 99 -26.79 17.37 4.49
N ASP A 100 -27.97 17.63 3.95
CA ASP A 100 -28.83 18.77 4.26
C ASP A 100 -30.17 18.37 4.89
N SER A 101 -30.36 17.07 5.13
CA SER A 101 -31.54 16.48 5.75
C SER A 101 -31.18 15.14 6.37
N ASN A 102 -32.07 14.63 7.24
CA ASN A 102 -31.94 13.27 7.78
C ASN A 102 -32.57 12.19 6.89
N GLU A 103 -32.99 12.53 5.68
CA GLU A 103 -33.66 11.61 4.77
C GLU A 103 -32.63 10.88 3.90
N LEU A 104 -32.57 9.56 4.03
CA LEU A 104 -31.89 8.70 3.06
C LEU A 104 -32.95 8.15 2.10
N ASN A 105 -32.65 8.15 0.81
CA ASN A 105 -33.51 7.53 -0.19
C ASN A 105 -33.49 6.01 0.03
N SER A 106 -34.57 5.46 0.59
CA SER A 106 -34.68 4.04 0.89
C SER A 106 -34.44 3.17 -0.34
N ASP A 107 -34.91 3.60 -1.52
CA ASP A 107 -34.76 2.86 -2.77
C ASP A 107 -33.31 2.82 -3.28
N ARG A 108 -32.43 3.65 -2.73
CA ARG A 108 -31.00 3.74 -3.09
C ARG A 108 -30.07 3.35 -1.94
N PHE A 109 -30.61 2.92 -0.81
CA PHE A 109 -29.79 2.63 0.37
C PHE A 109 -28.82 1.48 0.13
N THR A 110 -29.23 0.43 -0.58
CA THR A 110 -28.31 -0.64 -0.98
C THR A 110 -28.30 -0.85 -2.48
N SER A 111 -27.17 -1.31 -2.99
CA SER A 111 -26.95 -1.59 -4.40
C SER A 111 -26.10 -2.83 -4.61
N GLN A 112 -26.13 -3.33 -5.84
CA GLN A 112 -25.31 -4.43 -6.32
C GLN A 112 -24.59 -4.02 -7.58
N PHE A 113 -23.40 -4.56 -7.73
CA PHE A 113 -22.69 -4.61 -8.99
C PHE A 113 -22.65 -6.06 -9.46
N ILE A 114 -23.31 -6.32 -10.58
CA ILE A 114 -23.65 -7.65 -11.09
C ILE A 114 -22.87 -7.91 -12.38
N ASN A 115 -22.22 -9.08 -12.47
CA ASN A 115 -21.52 -9.55 -13.68
C ASN A 115 -20.59 -8.49 -14.30
N ASP A 116 -19.83 -7.78 -13.48
CA ASP A 116 -18.83 -6.77 -13.89
C ASP A 116 -19.34 -5.64 -14.81
N SER A 117 -20.65 -5.43 -14.90
CA SER A 117 -21.21 -4.56 -15.95
C SER A 117 -22.46 -3.81 -15.55
N GLN A 118 -23.22 -4.32 -14.57
CA GLN A 118 -24.50 -3.73 -14.20
C GLN A 118 -24.51 -3.27 -12.75
N PHE A 119 -24.61 -1.96 -12.56
CA PHE A 119 -24.94 -1.37 -11.27
C PHE A 119 -26.46 -1.29 -11.11
N LYS A 120 -27.00 -1.79 -9.99
CA LYS A 120 -28.44 -1.82 -9.71
C LYS A 120 -28.71 -1.53 -8.23
N PHE A 121 -29.61 -0.60 -7.96
CA PHE A 121 -30.13 -0.42 -6.61
C PHE A 121 -31.05 -1.59 -6.22
N ASN A 122 -30.87 -2.09 -5.00
CA ASN A 122 -31.63 -3.20 -4.47
C ASN A 122 -31.83 -3.02 -2.95
N PRO A 123 -32.86 -2.25 -2.53
CA PRO A 123 -33.10 -1.91 -1.13
C PRO A 123 -33.53 -3.08 -0.25
N SER A 124 -33.80 -4.25 -0.85
CA SER A 124 -34.20 -5.45 -0.12
C SER A 124 -33.02 -6.24 0.47
N LEU A 125 -31.78 -5.95 0.06
CA LEU A 125 -30.60 -6.66 0.56
C LEU A 125 -30.31 -6.34 2.01
N ILE A 126 -30.31 -5.05 2.34
CA ILE A 126 -30.20 -4.55 3.70
C ILE A 126 -31.23 -3.41 3.78
N PRO A 127 -32.34 -3.58 4.50
CA PRO A 127 -33.35 -2.54 4.58
C PRO A 127 -32.77 -1.29 5.26
N LEU A 128 -33.25 -0.11 4.89
CA LEU A 128 -32.86 1.13 5.58
C LEU A 128 -33.27 1.06 7.08
N PRO A 129 -32.36 1.34 8.02
CA PRO A 129 -32.70 1.41 9.44
C PRO A 129 -33.77 2.47 9.71
N LYS A 130 -34.71 2.18 10.61
CA LYS A 130 -35.79 3.10 11.01
C LYS A 130 -35.39 4.05 12.15
N PHE A 131 -34.10 4.19 12.41
CA PHE A 131 -33.57 5.06 13.45
C PHE A 131 -33.36 6.47 12.89
N SER A 132 -34.01 7.48 13.47
CA SER A 132 -33.90 8.87 13.02
C SER A 132 -32.45 9.37 13.08
N ASN A 133 -31.69 8.84 14.03
CA ASN A 133 -30.31 9.16 14.32
C ASN A 133 -29.29 8.31 13.54
N PHE A 134 -29.71 7.46 12.60
CA PHE A 134 -28.77 6.72 11.77
C PHE A 134 -27.93 7.67 10.90
N PRO A 135 -26.60 7.51 10.81
CA PRO A 135 -25.74 8.42 10.05
C PRO A 135 -26.07 8.40 8.55
N LYS A 136 -25.92 9.55 7.90
CA LYS A 136 -26.22 9.75 6.48
C LYS A 136 -24.99 9.58 5.59
N GLY A 137 -23.79 9.73 6.15
CA GLY A 137 -22.52 9.61 5.44
C GLY A 137 -21.33 9.75 6.38
N GLY A 138 -20.12 9.56 5.87
CA GLY A 138 -18.87 9.66 6.67
C GLY A 138 -18.76 8.66 7.83
N TYR A 139 -19.66 7.67 7.91
CA TYR A 139 -19.55 6.57 8.85
C TYR A 139 -18.53 5.55 8.33
N SER A 140 -17.98 4.75 9.24
CA SER A 140 -17.26 3.53 8.85
C SER A 140 -18.17 2.32 9.01
N GLN A 141 -17.84 1.26 8.31
CA GLN A 141 -18.56 0.00 8.42
C GLN A 141 -17.62 -1.18 8.38
N VAL A 142 -18.04 -2.27 8.99
CA VAL A 142 -17.22 -3.48 9.03
C VAL A 142 -18.09 -4.73 9.19
N ILE A 143 -17.70 -5.82 8.52
CA ILE A 143 -18.32 -7.14 8.67
C ILE A 143 -17.51 -7.98 9.65
N VAL A 144 -18.21 -8.58 10.61
CA VAL A 144 -17.66 -9.57 11.54
C VAL A 144 -18.47 -10.85 11.41
N ASN A 145 -17.83 -12.01 11.54
CA ASN A 145 -18.54 -13.29 11.65
C ASN A 145 -18.81 -13.60 13.13
N GLU A 146 -20.08 -13.54 13.53
CA GLU A 146 -20.54 -13.94 14.85
C GLU A 146 -21.29 -15.27 14.77
N ASN A 147 -20.78 -16.30 15.45
CA ASN A 147 -21.39 -17.64 15.45
C ASN A 147 -21.67 -18.17 14.02
N ASP A 148 -20.70 -18.02 13.12
CA ASP A 148 -20.77 -18.39 11.69
C ASP A 148 -21.76 -17.56 10.83
N PHE A 149 -22.31 -16.46 11.35
CA PHE A 149 -23.16 -15.55 10.58
C PHE A 149 -22.50 -14.17 10.43
N PRO A 150 -22.54 -13.56 9.23
CA PRO A 150 -22.02 -12.21 9.06
C PRO A 150 -22.91 -11.21 9.80
N VAL A 151 -22.27 -10.20 10.37
CA VAL A 151 -22.88 -9.07 11.07
C VAL A 151 -22.22 -7.80 10.57
N LEU A 152 -23.01 -6.82 10.16
CA LEU A 152 -22.54 -5.49 9.76
C LEU A 152 -22.62 -4.53 10.93
N TYR A 153 -21.50 -3.92 11.26
CA TYR A 153 -21.41 -2.81 12.19
C TYR A 153 -21.27 -1.49 11.43
N VAL A 154 -22.01 -0.47 11.85
CA VAL A 154 -21.93 0.91 11.35
C VAL A 154 -21.64 1.83 12.52
N ILE A 155 -20.56 2.61 12.42
CA ILE A 155 -20.05 3.43 13.54
C ILE A 155 -19.91 4.89 13.08
N GLY A 156 -20.40 5.80 13.92
CA GLY A 156 -20.24 7.24 13.80
C GLY A 156 -20.79 7.81 12.49
N GLY A 157 -20.19 8.90 12.02
CA GLY A 157 -20.55 9.60 10.78
C GLY A 157 -21.25 10.92 11.03
N PHE A 158 -21.93 11.40 9.99
CA PHE A 158 -22.65 12.66 10.00
C PHE A 158 -24.16 12.43 10.06
N ILE A 159 -24.84 13.25 10.85
CA ILE A 159 -26.29 13.44 10.81
C ILE A 159 -26.59 14.92 10.52
N TYR A 160 -27.85 15.24 10.28
CA TYR A 160 -28.29 16.62 10.11
C TYR A 160 -29.23 17.01 11.25
N ASP A 161 -29.10 18.22 11.78
CA ASP A 161 -30.04 18.78 12.73
C ASP A 161 -30.83 19.89 12.05
N SER A 162 -32.14 19.64 11.87
CA SER A 162 -33.06 20.58 11.21
C SER A 162 -33.36 21.81 12.05
N ASP A 163 -33.23 21.73 13.38
CA ASP A 163 -33.56 22.85 14.27
C ASP A 163 -32.52 23.97 14.16
N ILE A 164 -31.26 23.58 13.93
CA ILE A 164 -30.13 24.51 13.73
C ILE A 164 -29.65 24.59 12.28
N ASN A 165 -30.28 23.83 11.37
CA ASN A 165 -29.92 23.75 9.95
C ASN A 165 -28.42 23.49 9.73
N ASN A 166 -27.88 22.47 10.42
CA ASN A 166 -26.45 22.18 10.37
C ASN A 166 -26.16 20.68 10.46
N GLN A 167 -24.98 20.31 9.94
CA GLN A 167 -24.44 18.96 10.07
C GLN A 167 -23.84 18.76 11.46
N MET A 168 -23.98 17.55 11.96
CA MET A 168 -23.41 17.14 13.24
C MET A 168 -22.65 15.83 13.08
N LEU A 169 -21.53 15.75 13.78
CA LEU A 169 -20.84 14.49 14.04
C LEU A 169 -21.69 13.65 15.00
N THR A 170 -21.62 12.33 14.88
CA THR A 170 -22.22 11.42 15.86
C THR A 170 -21.31 10.27 16.26
N ASN A 171 -21.53 9.71 17.44
CA ASN A 171 -20.92 8.47 17.92
C ASN A 171 -21.92 7.29 17.93
N TYR A 172 -23.05 7.41 17.22
CA TYR A 172 -24.03 6.32 17.18
C TYR A 172 -23.44 5.05 16.58
N PHE A 173 -23.93 3.92 17.07
CA PHE A 173 -23.38 2.61 16.78
C PHE A 173 -24.52 1.64 16.49
N PHE A 174 -24.52 1.07 15.29
CA PHE A 174 -25.58 0.18 14.82
C PHE A 174 -25.03 -1.16 14.39
N LYS A 175 -25.87 -2.18 14.51
CA LYS A 175 -25.59 -3.56 14.10
C LYS A 175 -26.71 -4.06 13.20
N PHE A 176 -26.37 -4.66 12.06
CA PHE A 176 -27.30 -5.43 11.24
C PHE A 176 -26.92 -6.90 11.27
N ASP A 177 -27.87 -7.73 11.72
CA ASP A 177 -27.75 -9.19 11.72
C ASP A 177 -28.31 -9.73 10.40
N PHE A 178 -27.46 -10.32 9.56
CA PHE A 178 -27.88 -10.86 8.25
C PHE A 178 -28.77 -12.10 8.35
N LYS A 179 -28.72 -12.84 9.47
CA LYS A 179 -29.56 -14.02 9.67
C LYS A 179 -30.97 -13.64 10.09
N ALA A 180 -31.09 -12.67 10.99
CA ALA A 180 -32.37 -12.16 11.46
C ALA A 180 -32.95 -11.09 10.53
N GLU A 181 -32.13 -10.49 9.66
CA GLU A 181 -32.46 -9.34 8.81
C GLU A 181 -32.93 -8.12 9.62
N VAL A 182 -32.30 -7.88 10.78
CA VAL A 182 -32.73 -6.86 11.75
C VAL A 182 -31.57 -5.92 12.11
N TRP A 183 -31.89 -4.62 12.14
CA TRP A 183 -31.03 -3.60 12.72
C TRP A 183 -31.24 -3.47 14.23
N THR A 184 -30.16 -3.34 14.98
CA THR A 184 -30.11 -3.07 16.41
C THR A 184 -29.33 -1.79 16.67
N ASP A 185 -29.88 -0.92 17.50
CA ASP A 185 -29.17 0.27 18.00
C ASP A 185 -28.34 -0.11 19.23
N LEU A 186 -27.02 0.04 19.12
CA LEU A 186 -26.03 -0.22 20.16
C LEU A 186 -25.44 1.07 20.73
N SER A 187 -26.00 2.23 20.39
CA SER A 187 -25.47 3.55 20.76
C SER A 187 -25.40 3.79 22.27
N SER A 188 -26.13 3.03 23.09
CA SER A 188 -25.96 3.10 24.54
C SER A 188 -24.56 2.66 25.00
N LEU A 189 -23.85 1.85 24.20
CA LEU A 189 -22.52 1.33 24.52
C LEU A 189 -21.41 2.36 24.28
N THR A 190 -21.62 3.39 23.46
CA THR A 190 -20.60 4.39 23.11
C THR A 190 -20.51 5.54 24.11
N LYS A 191 -21.53 5.67 24.98
CA LYS A 191 -21.65 6.74 25.98
C LYS A 191 -20.37 6.92 26.79
N SER A 192 -19.90 8.16 26.86
CA SER A 192 -18.74 8.56 27.66
C SER A 192 -17.41 7.91 27.25
N ILE A 193 -17.32 7.25 26.09
CA ILE A 193 -16.08 6.62 25.62
C ILE A 193 -15.73 7.07 24.21
N LEU A 194 -16.61 6.79 23.23
CA LEU A 194 -16.39 7.16 21.84
C LEU A 194 -16.91 8.59 21.62
N PRO A 195 -16.08 9.58 21.24
CA PRO A 195 -16.59 10.90 20.86
C PRO A 195 -17.36 10.82 19.54
N PRO A 196 -18.20 11.81 19.24
CA PRO A 196 -18.72 11.99 17.89
C PRO A 196 -17.59 11.98 16.87
N ILE A 197 -17.69 11.11 15.87
CA ILE A 197 -16.57 10.81 14.97
C ILE A 197 -17.06 10.51 13.56
N ALA A 198 -16.46 11.13 12.54
CA ALA A 198 -16.77 10.90 11.14
C ALA A 198 -15.50 10.80 10.28
N ASN A 199 -15.63 10.31 9.05
CA ASN A 199 -14.54 10.07 8.10
C ASN A 199 -13.37 9.25 8.71
N HIS A 200 -13.68 8.41 9.70
CA HIS A 200 -12.73 7.54 10.39
C HIS A 200 -12.65 6.19 9.70
N GLN A 201 -11.67 5.38 10.10
CA GLN A 201 -11.52 4.01 9.65
C GLN A 201 -11.81 3.06 10.81
N THR A 202 -12.44 1.93 10.49
CA THR A 202 -12.64 0.83 11.44
C THR A 202 -12.11 -0.43 10.81
N ILE A 203 -11.28 -1.17 11.56
CA ILE A 203 -10.77 -2.47 11.15
C ILE A 203 -11.19 -3.54 12.17
N VAL A 204 -11.36 -4.77 11.69
CA VAL A 204 -11.45 -5.95 12.57
C VAL A 204 -10.05 -6.43 12.89
N VAL A 205 -9.78 -6.70 14.16
CA VAL A 205 -8.55 -7.37 14.59
C VAL A 205 -8.90 -8.75 15.10
N ASN A 206 -8.41 -9.79 14.41
CA ASN A 206 -8.56 -11.21 14.78
C ASN A 206 -10.00 -11.68 15.05
N ASN A 207 -11.03 -11.00 14.52
CA ASN A 207 -12.44 -11.19 14.92
C ASN A 207 -12.70 -11.06 16.44
N GLU A 208 -11.79 -10.46 17.20
CA GLU A 208 -11.91 -10.29 18.65
C GLU A 208 -12.40 -8.89 19.02
N TYR A 209 -11.95 -7.87 18.29
CA TYR A 209 -12.36 -6.50 18.53
C TYR A 209 -12.34 -5.64 17.27
N LEU A 210 -13.08 -4.55 17.33
CA LEU A 210 -13.02 -3.47 16.34
C LEU A 210 -12.07 -2.40 16.85
N LEU A 211 -11.26 -1.85 15.95
CA LEU A 211 -10.40 -0.72 16.25
C LEU A 211 -10.79 0.47 15.38
N VAL A 212 -11.18 1.56 16.01
CA VAL A 212 -11.60 2.81 15.38
C VAL A 212 -10.49 3.85 15.54
N ALA A 213 -10.09 4.43 14.42
CA ALA A 213 -9.00 5.38 14.37
C ALA A 213 -9.14 6.36 13.19
N ASN A 214 -8.32 7.41 13.22
CA ASN A 214 -8.36 8.51 12.25
C ASN A 214 -9.71 9.25 12.23
N GLY A 215 -9.91 10.12 11.25
CA GLY A 215 -11.16 10.87 11.05
C GLY A 215 -11.22 12.21 11.78
N LEU A 216 -12.44 12.70 11.95
CA LEU A 216 -12.79 13.99 12.52
C LEU A 216 -13.61 13.80 13.79
N SER A 217 -13.27 14.51 14.86
CA SER A 217 -14.04 14.54 16.11
C SER A 217 -14.11 15.96 16.69
N SER A 218 -15.05 16.19 17.60
CA SER A 218 -15.07 17.44 18.37
C SER A 218 -13.93 17.46 19.39
N LYS A 219 -13.33 18.64 19.59
CA LYS A 219 -12.38 18.93 20.68
C LYS A 219 -13.07 19.12 22.04
N ASP A 220 -14.40 19.15 22.08
CA ASP A 220 -15.13 19.38 23.33
C ASP A 220 -14.85 18.23 24.33
N GLU A 221 -14.61 18.59 25.59
CA GLU A 221 -14.31 17.62 26.66
C GLU A 221 -15.52 16.77 27.04
N GLU A 222 -16.73 17.30 26.86
CA GLU A 222 -17.98 16.59 27.17
C GLU A 222 -18.38 15.65 26.03
N LEU A 223 -18.36 14.35 26.33
CA LEU A 223 -18.73 13.30 25.37
C LEU A 223 -20.26 13.19 25.22
N SER A 224 -20.82 14.16 24.48
CA SER A 224 -22.19 14.09 23.94
C SER A 224 -22.27 13.07 22.80
N PRO A 225 -23.44 12.43 22.54
CA PRO A 225 -23.62 11.56 21.38
C PRO A 225 -23.52 12.26 20.02
N ILE A 226 -23.67 13.58 20.03
CA ILE A 226 -23.63 14.44 18.85
C ILE A 226 -22.79 15.68 19.14
N ALA A 227 -22.11 16.20 18.11
CA ALA A 227 -21.36 17.46 18.19
C ALA A 227 -21.48 18.25 16.89
N LEU A 228 -21.41 19.57 16.98
CA LEU A 228 -21.47 20.45 15.81
C LEU A 228 -20.20 20.32 14.96
N THR A 229 -20.38 20.32 13.63
CA THR A 229 -19.25 20.48 12.70
C THR A 229 -18.91 21.97 12.57
N ASN A 230 -17.92 22.45 13.33
CA ASN A 230 -17.52 23.86 13.41
C ASN A 230 -16.01 24.01 13.69
N GLU A 231 -15.53 25.19 14.14
CA GLU A 231 -14.12 25.41 14.48
C GLU A 231 -13.54 24.48 15.57
N ASN A 232 -14.39 23.82 16.37
CA ASN A 232 -13.96 22.84 17.36
C ASN A 232 -13.82 21.43 16.78
N THR A 233 -14.16 21.20 15.51
CA THR A 233 -13.88 19.93 14.84
C THR A 233 -12.41 19.83 14.46
N ALA A 234 -11.76 18.73 14.83
CA ALA A 234 -10.36 18.47 14.51
C ALA A 234 -10.12 17.05 13.99
N HIS A 235 -8.97 16.87 13.38
CA HIS A 235 -8.44 15.55 13.06
C HIS A 235 -8.12 14.76 14.33
N ASN A 236 -8.45 13.47 14.32
CA ASN A 236 -8.00 12.55 15.34
C ASN A 236 -6.52 12.21 15.12
N PHE A 237 -5.77 12.26 16.22
CA PHE A 237 -4.33 12.01 16.25
C PHE A 237 -4.00 10.53 16.55
N ALA A 238 -2.81 10.10 16.14
CA ALA A 238 -2.37 8.71 16.30
C ALA A 238 -2.24 8.26 17.77
N GLU A 239 -2.14 9.19 18.75
CA GLU A 239 -2.11 8.88 20.20
C GLU A 239 -3.32 8.13 20.72
N LYS A 240 -4.48 8.26 20.10
CA LYS A 240 -5.73 7.82 20.71
C LYS A 240 -6.57 7.05 19.71
N LEU A 241 -6.89 5.81 20.09
CA LEU A 241 -7.75 4.90 19.33
C LEU A 241 -8.90 4.43 20.22
N TYR A 242 -9.96 3.92 19.62
CA TYR A 242 -11.09 3.36 20.35
C TYR A 242 -11.25 1.89 19.99
N LYS A 243 -11.30 1.04 21.01
CA LYS A 243 -11.41 -0.42 20.87
C LYS A 243 -12.78 -0.88 21.34
N PHE A 244 -13.51 -1.59 20.49
CA PHE A 244 -14.75 -2.28 20.86
C PHE A 244 -14.50 -3.78 20.95
N ASP A 245 -14.54 -4.32 22.16
CA ASP A 245 -14.43 -5.76 22.39
C ASP A 245 -15.72 -6.46 21.95
N LEU A 246 -15.62 -7.38 20.98
CA LEU A 246 -16.78 -8.08 20.41
C LEU A 246 -17.34 -9.14 21.35
N THR A 247 -16.55 -9.62 22.33
CA THR A 247 -16.97 -10.63 23.30
C THR A 247 -17.65 -9.98 24.50
N GLU A 248 -17.03 -8.95 25.06
CA GLU A 248 -17.56 -8.21 26.21
C GLU A 248 -18.60 -7.15 25.83
N LEU A 249 -18.71 -6.84 24.53
CA LEU A 249 -19.53 -5.76 23.98
C LEU A 249 -19.25 -4.42 24.66
N LYS A 250 -17.95 -4.11 24.81
CA LYS A 250 -17.48 -2.99 25.62
C LYS A 250 -16.49 -2.13 24.85
N TRP A 251 -16.74 -0.82 24.86
CA TRP A 251 -15.78 0.17 24.37
C TRP A 251 -14.69 0.45 25.40
N SER A 252 -13.50 0.78 24.90
CA SER A 252 -12.37 1.23 25.69
C SER A 252 -11.50 2.19 24.86
N THR A 253 -10.88 3.15 25.55
CA THR A 253 -9.88 4.04 24.93
C THR A 253 -8.52 3.36 25.00
N VAL A 254 -7.78 3.41 23.90
CA VAL A 254 -6.41 2.94 23.82
C VAL A 254 -5.50 4.13 23.57
N HIS A 255 -4.57 4.37 24.49
CA HIS A 255 -3.51 5.35 24.34
C HIS A 255 -2.29 4.69 23.72
N THR A 256 -1.78 5.26 22.64
CA THR A 256 -0.60 4.77 21.94
C THR A 256 0.58 5.69 22.19
N LYS A 257 1.78 5.12 22.08
CA LYS A 257 3.01 5.90 22.04
C LYS A 257 3.34 6.21 20.58
N GLN A 258 3.32 7.48 20.23
CA GLN A 258 3.51 7.91 18.84
C GLN A 258 4.94 7.74 18.36
N ASN A 259 5.96 7.80 19.23
CA ASN A 259 7.38 7.78 18.82
C ASN A 259 7.71 8.85 17.75
N LEU A 260 7.06 10.02 17.82
CA LEU A 260 7.34 11.20 17.01
C LEU A 260 7.88 12.33 17.87
N ASN A 261 8.52 13.32 17.24
CA ASN A 261 8.84 14.58 17.90
C ASN A 261 7.56 15.41 18.02
N GLU A 262 7.15 15.74 19.25
CA GLU A 262 5.91 16.46 19.54
C GLU A 262 5.90 17.88 18.92
N ASP A 263 7.04 18.58 18.94
CA ASP A 263 7.17 19.94 18.38
C ASP A 263 7.02 19.95 16.85
N ASP A 264 7.37 18.85 16.19
CA ASP A 264 7.34 18.76 14.73
C ASP A 264 5.99 18.21 14.22
N TYR A 265 5.31 17.32 14.96
CA TYR A 265 4.17 16.53 14.46
C TYR A 265 2.85 16.65 15.25
N GLU A 266 2.80 17.41 16.34
CA GLU A 266 1.56 17.76 17.08
C GLU A 266 0.62 16.57 17.38
N GLY A 267 1.15 15.37 17.63
CA GLY A 267 0.34 14.19 17.93
C GLY A 267 0.22 13.16 16.79
N GLY A 268 0.79 13.44 15.63
CA GLY A 268 0.81 12.52 14.49
C GLY A 268 -0.53 12.45 13.75
N ASN A 269 -0.90 13.57 13.11
CA ASN A 269 -2.09 13.62 12.26
C ASN A 269 -1.86 12.85 10.95
N ILE A 270 -2.70 11.83 10.73
CA ILE A 270 -2.69 10.96 9.54
C ILE A 270 -4.05 10.92 8.85
N TYR A 271 -4.75 12.06 8.82
CA TYR A 271 -6.09 12.16 8.24
C TYR A 271 -6.14 11.66 6.78
N GLY A 272 -7.17 10.88 6.47
CA GLY A 272 -7.35 10.23 5.16
C GLY A 272 -6.47 9.00 4.93
N ALA A 273 -5.71 8.53 5.92
CA ALA A 273 -4.97 7.27 5.81
C ALA A 273 -5.89 6.07 6.01
N SER A 274 -5.73 5.04 5.18
CA SER A 274 -6.40 3.74 5.32
C SER A 274 -5.65 2.85 6.31
N LEU A 275 -6.36 1.91 6.93
CA LEU A 275 -5.80 1.04 7.96
C LEU A 275 -6.06 -0.41 7.57
N ASP A 276 -5.05 -1.25 7.75
CA ASP A 276 -5.18 -2.71 7.60
C ASP A 276 -4.58 -3.44 8.80
N TYR A 277 -5.02 -4.68 9.02
CA TYR A 277 -4.40 -5.60 9.96
C TYR A 277 -3.35 -6.47 9.26
N TYR A 278 -2.11 -6.44 9.73
CA TYR A 278 -0.99 -7.19 9.16
C TYR A 278 -0.09 -7.76 10.25
N ASN A 279 0.02 -9.10 10.33
CA ASN A 279 0.97 -9.81 11.21
C ASN A 279 0.99 -9.31 12.67
N GLY A 280 -0.17 -9.11 13.29
CA GLY A 280 -0.26 -8.64 14.69
C GLY A 280 -0.02 -7.15 14.87
N LYS A 281 0.03 -6.38 13.76
CA LYS A 281 0.16 -4.93 13.75
C LYS A 281 -0.99 -4.30 12.95
N VAL A 282 -1.21 -3.02 13.16
CA VAL A 282 -1.99 -2.19 12.21
C VAL A 282 -1.00 -1.50 11.30
N ILE A 283 -1.22 -1.57 9.99
CA ILE A 283 -0.40 -0.91 8.99
C ILE A 283 -1.21 0.19 8.29
N SER A 284 -0.52 1.27 7.94
CA SER A 284 -1.10 2.37 7.18
C SER A 284 -0.04 3.02 6.32
N TYR A 285 -0.41 3.47 5.11
CA TYR A 285 0.35 4.49 4.41
C TYR A 285 -0.24 5.85 4.77
N ALA A 286 0.57 6.74 5.34
CA ALA A 286 0.11 7.98 5.92
C ALA A 286 0.80 9.19 5.29
N ALA A 287 0.01 10.22 5.00
CA ALA A 287 0.48 11.56 4.76
C ALA A 287 0.61 12.29 6.11
N LEU A 288 1.69 11.99 6.85
CA LEU A 288 1.91 12.49 8.21
C LEU A 288 2.16 13.99 8.19
N HIS A 289 1.33 14.77 8.88
CA HIS A 289 1.47 16.23 8.90
C HIS A 289 2.61 16.69 9.81
N ASN A 290 3.61 17.35 9.23
CA ASN A 290 4.65 18.08 9.95
C ASN A 290 4.19 19.53 10.15
N ALA A 291 3.76 19.86 11.37
CA ALA A 291 3.19 21.16 11.72
C ALA A 291 4.22 22.30 11.58
N LYS A 292 5.48 22.03 11.91
CA LYS A 292 6.56 23.02 11.85
C LYS A 292 6.91 23.43 10.42
N LEU A 293 6.95 22.45 9.50
CA LEU A 293 7.18 22.71 8.08
C LEU A 293 5.89 23.06 7.33
N ASN A 294 4.72 22.80 7.95
CA ASN A 294 3.40 22.87 7.34
C ASN A 294 3.34 22.05 6.04
N GLN A 295 3.82 20.80 6.10
CA GLN A 295 3.94 19.89 4.97
C GLN A 295 3.54 18.48 5.38
N ASN A 296 3.06 17.68 4.44
CA ASN A 296 2.75 16.27 4.69
C ASN A 296 3.92 15.41 4.21
N GLU A 297 4.37 14.50 5.08
CA GLU A 297 5.46 13.57 4.84
C GLU A 297 4.89 12.15 4.64
N PRO A 298 5.17 11.48 3.52
CA PRO A 298 4.71 10.13 3.32
C PRO A 298 5.48 9.13 4.20
N ARG A 299 4.77 8.33 4.98
CA ARG A 299 5.32 7.31 5.87
C ARG A 299 4.50 6.03 5.79
N ILE A 300 5.14 4.88 6.05
CA ILE A 300 4.42 3.70 6.53
C ILE A 300 4.35 3.80 8.05
N ALA A 301 3.14 3.72 8.60
CA ALA A 301 2.88 3.67 10.02
C ALA A 301 2.57 2.22 10.42
N LEU A 302 3.29 1.69 11.40
CA LEU A 302 3.05 0.37 11.98
C LEU A 302 2.74 0.51 13.47
N LEU A 303 1.53 0.16 13.88
CA LEU A 303 1.16 0.07 15.29
C LEU A 303 1.33 -1.36 15.77
N ASP A 304 2.24 -1.59 16.71
CA ASP A 304 2.34 -2.88 17.39
C ASP A 304 1.18 -3.04 18.39
N LEU A 305 0.33 -4.04 18.19
CA LEU A 305 -0.86 -4.22 19.03
C LEU A 305 -0.55 -4.80 20.43
N LYS A 306 0.67 -5.30 20.66
CA LYS A 306 1.09 -5.78 21.98
C LYS A 306 1.61 -4.64 22.85
N THR A 307 2.36 -3.72 22.25
CA THR A 307 2.98 -2.60 22.97
C THR A 307 2.22 -1.28 22.83
N TRP A 308 1.31 -1.19 21.85
CA TRP A 308 0.61 0.03 21.45
C TRP A 308 1.57 1.16 21.09
N GLU A 309 2.70 0.82 20.47
CA GLU A 309 3.69 1.77 20.00
C GLU A 309 3.67 1.85 18.47
N TRP A 310 3.67 3.08 17.95
CA TRP A 310 3.81 3.36 16.53
C TRP A 310 5.27 3.32 16.10
N GLU A 311 5.52 2.78 14.93
CA GLU A 311 6.78 2.87 14.20
C GLU A 311 6.51 3.57 12.87
N TRP A 312 7.34 4.58 12.55
CA TRP A 312 7.20 5.40 11.35
C TRP A 312 8.38 5.16 10.42
N ILE A 313 8.09 4.61 9.25
CA ILE A 313 9.09 4.18 8.29
C ILE A 313 9.03 5.07 7.06
N THR A 314 10.17 5.63 6.66
CA THR A 314 10.30 6.30 5.35
C THR A 314 10.23 5.25 4.25
N VAL A 315 9.35 5.47 3.28
CA VAL A 315 9.30 4.65 2.07
C VAL A 315 10.24 5.24 1.04
N ASN A 316 11.17 4.44 0.53
CA ASN A 316 12.05 4.86 -0.55
C ASN A 316 11.64 4.18 -1.86
N LEU A 317 12.03 4.79 -2.99
CA LEU A 317 11.93 4.11 -4.28
C LEU A 317 13.02 3.04 -4.40
N ASP A 318 12.79 2.02 -5.22
CA ASP A 318 13.80 0.99 -5.53
C ASP A 318 15.12 1.57 -6.05
N VAL A 319 15.07 2.74 -6.70
CA VAL A 319 16.24 3.48 -7.21
C VAL A 319 16.98 4.33 -6.16
N GLY A 320 16.55 4.27 -4.89
CA GLY A 320 17.19 5.01 -3.78
C GLY A 320 16.87 6.51 -3.75
N ILE A 321 15.82 6.94 -4.42
CA ILE A 321 15.30 8.31 -4.38
C ILE A 321 14.21 8.40 -3.31
N ASP A 322 14.19 9.52 -2.57
CA ASP A 322 13.17 9.81 -1.57
C ASP A 322 11.77 9.84 -2.21
N ASN A 323 10.80 9.23 -1.52
CA ASN A 323 9.42 9.27 -1.95
C ASN A 323 8.78 10.62 -1.64
N SER A 324 8.11 11.21 -2.63
CA SER A 324 7.33 12.44 -2.50
C SER A 324 5.82 12.24 -2.66
N LEU A 325 5.34 11.00 -2.79
CA LEU A 325 3.92 10.69 -2.99
C LEU A 325 3.11 11.00 -1.71
N VAL A 326 2.47 12.16 -1.66
CA VAL A 326 1.48 12.46 -0.62
C VAL A 326 0.14 11.95 -1.11
N LEU A 327 -0.41 10.95 -0.42
CA LEU A 327 -1.67 10.29 -0.81
C LEU A 327 -2.64 10.25 0.38
N MET A 328 -3.83 10.83 0.21
CA MET A 328 -4.90 10.87 1.23
C MET A 328 -6.20 10.31 0.67
N PHE A 329 -7.09 9.84 1.54
CA PHE A 329 -8.37 9.20 1.19
C PHE A 329 -8.22 8.06 0.17
N HIS A 330 -7.07 7.39 0.24
CA HIS A 330 -6.82 6.18 -0.51
C HIS A 330 -7.36 4.99 0.28
N GLN A 331 -7.45 3.87 -0.40
CA GLN A 331 -7.66 2.58 0.25
C GLN A 331 -6.43 1.71 0.08
N THR A 332 -6.39 0.67 0.88
CA THR A 332 -5.29 -0.28 0.90
C THR A 332 -5.80 -1.69 0.73
N LEU A 333 -4.90 -2.54 0.23
CA LEU A 333 -5.11 -3.95 0.07
C LEU A 333 -3.79 -4.66 0.39
N LEU A 334 -3.83 -5.60 1.32
CA LEU A 334 -2.70 -6.47 1.63
C LEU A 334 -2.74 -7.73 0.76
N VAL A 335 -1.69 -7.94 -0.05
CA VAL A 335 -1.52 -9.17 -0.84
C VAL A 335 -0.05 -9.59 -0.82
N SER A 336 0.23 -10.85 -0.41
CA SER A 336 1.56 -11.46 -0.53
C SER A 336 2.72 -10.62 0.04
N ASP A 337 2.56 -10.11 1.26
CA ASP A 337 3.50 -9.17 1.92
C ASP A 337 3.71 -7.86 1.15
N GLN A 338 2.74 -7.45 0.33
CA GLN A 338 2.71 -6.14 -0.31
C GLN A 338 1.49 -5.35 0.15
N LEU A 339 1.68 -4.04 0.33
CA LEU A 339 0.63 -3.08 0.54
C LEU A 339 0.34 -2.38 -0.79
N VAL A 340 -0.85 -2.62 -1.32
CA VAL A 340 -1.34 -2.01 -2.56
C VAL A 340 -2.12 -0.75 -2.19
N LEU A 341 -1.63 0.42 -2.59
CA LEU A 341 -2.33 1.70 -2.40
C LEU A 341 -3.25 1.93 -3.59
N ILE A 342 -4.53 2.16 -3.32
CA ILE A 342 -5.60 2.22 -4.30
C ILE A 342 -6.18 3.62 -4.29
N HIS A 343 -5.94 4.36 -5.38
CA HIS A 343 -6.56 5.65 -5.66
C HIS A 343 -6.34 6.67 -4.53
N GLY A 344 -7.14 7.73 -4.47
CA GLY A 344 -7.04 8.80 -3.48
C GLY A 344 -6.60 10.13 -4.07
N ILE A 345 -6.52 11.14 -3.20
CA ILE A 345 -6.05 12.48 -3.50
C ILE A 345 -4.53 12.48 -3.43
N SER A 346 -3.89 12.70 -4.58
CA SER A 346 -2.43 12.72 -4.72
C SER A 346 -1.92 14.12 -5.04
N ASN A 347 -0.71 14.44 -4.58
CA ASN A 347 0.06 15.60 -5.06
C ASN A 347 0.64 15.38 -6.47
N GLN A 348 0.65 14.15 -6.95
CA GLN A 348 0.99 13.82 -8.33
C GLN A 348 -0.27 13.97 -9.18
N LYS A 349 -0.18 14.59 -10.37
CA LYS A 349 -1.32 14.88 -11.28
C LYS A 349 -1.92 13.62 -11.94
N THR A 350 -2.00 12.54 -11.19
CA THR A 350 -2.36 11.22 -11.64
C THR A 350 -3.45 10.72 -10.72
N ASP A 351 -4.69 10.97 -11.10
CA ASP A 351 -5.83 10.34 -10.47
C ASP A 351 -5.86 8.83 -10.82
N ARG A 352 -6.37 8.02 -9.89
CA ARG A 352 -6.74 6.60 -10.14
C ARG A 352 -5.58 5.65 -10.48
N ARG A 353 -4.44 5.83 -9.82
CA ARG A 353 -3.33 4.87 -9.90
C ARG A 353 -3.34 3.89 -8.74
N ILE A 354 -2.77 2.73 -9.02
CA ILE A 354 -2.38 1.76 -8.01
C ILE A 354 -0.88 1.90 -7.79
N PHE A 355 -0.47 1.88 -6.53
CA PHE A 355 0.93 1.81 -6.13
C PHE A 355 1.13 0.56 -5.29
N VAL A 356 2.33 -0.01 -5.30
CA VAL A 356 2.65 -1.22 -4.53
C VAL A 356 3.89 -0.96 -3.69
N ILE A 357 3.81 -1.28 -2.40
CA ILE A 357 4.92 -1.23 -1.45
C ILE A 357 5.20 -2.67 -0.99
N ASP A 358 6.43 -3.12 -1.12
CA ASP A 358 6.88 -4.38 -0.51
C ASP A 358 7.11 -4.17 0.99
N LEU A 359 6.48 -4.99 1.82
CA LEU A 359 6.51 -4.85 3.27
C LEU A 359 7.73 -5.47 3.93
N LYS A 360 8.62 -6.14 3.16
CA LYS A 360 9.88 -6.69 3.68
C LYS A 360 10.98 -5.65 3.72
N ASP A 361 11.04 -4.79 2.71
CA ASP A 361 12.04 -3.73 2.59
C ASP A 361 11.46 -2.31 2.66
N TYR A 362 10.13 -2.17 2.74
CA TYR A 362 9.39 -0.91 2.79
C TYR A 362 9.71 -0.01 1.59
N LYS A 363 9.75 -0.59 0.39
CA LYS A 363 10.01 0.13 -0.86
C LYS A 363 8.88 0.00 -1.85
N PHE A 364 8.69 1.06 -2.64
CA PHE A 364 7.80 0.97 -3.80
C PHE A 364 8.35 -0.01 -4.83
N LYS A 365 7.48 -0.89 -5.32
CA LYS A 365 7.76 -1.79 -6.43
C LYS A 365 6.99 -1.36 -7.67
N SER A 366 7.58 -1.55 -8.83
CA SER A 366 6.90 -1.38 -10.13
C SER A 366 6.02 -2.58 -10.50
N THR A 367 6.06 -3.64 -9.70
CA THR A 367 5.42 -4.93 -9.99
C THR A 367 4.54 -5.39 -8.83
N LEU A 368 3.37 -5.93 -9.15
CA LEU A 368 2.48 -6.62 -8.23
C LEU A 368 2.85 -8.12 -8.18
N ASN A 369 2.96 -8.66 -6.97
CA ASN A 369 3.16 -10.08 -6.69
C ASN A 369 1.84 -10.65 -6.13
N TYR A 370 0.80 -10.63 -6.93
CA TYR A 370 -0.54 -11.03 -6.50
C TYR A 370 -0.60 -12.49 -6.03
N SER A 371 0.03 -13.42 -6.76
CA SER A 371 0.04 -14.86 -6.45
C SER A 371 1.04 -15.27 -5.37
N GLY A 372 1.97 -14.38 -5.01
CA GLY A 372 3.09 -14.67 -4.11
C GLY A 372 4.28 -15.37 -4.77
N ASN A 373 4.19 -15.71 -6.06
CA ASN A 373 5.25 -16.43 -6.80
C ASN A 373 6.01 -15.53 -7.78
N TYR A 374 5.64 -14.26 -7.93
CA TYR A 374 6.33 -13.36 -8.85
C TYR A 374 7.77 -13.11 -8.40
N GLY A 375 8.70 -13.17 -9.36
CA GLY A 375 10.14 -13.05 -9.10
C GLY A 375 10.78 -14.29 -8.48
N GLN A 376 10.01 -15.33 -8.09
CA GLN A 376 10.62 -16.63 -7.82
C GLN A 376 11.12 -17.22 -9.14
N PRO A 377 12.34 -17.80 -9.18
CA PRO A 377 12.75 -18.55 -10.35
C PRO A 377 11.67 -19.59 -10.64
N PRO A 378 11.25 -19.75 -11.91
CA PRO A 378 10.18 -20.67 -12.25
C PRO A 378 10.49 -22.01 -11.60
N LYS A 379 9.61 -22.47 -10.70
CA LYS A 379 9.78 -23.78 -10.07
C LYS A 379 9.92 -24.78 -11.21
N MET A 380 11.10 -25.40 -11.35
CA MET A 380 11.34 -26.34 -12.43
C MET A 380 10.20 -27.37 -12.40
N PRO A 381 9.48 -27.57 -13.52
CA PRO A 381 8.41 -28.55 -13.57
C PRO A 381 8.88 -29.87 -13.00
N THR A 382 8.05 -30.51 -12.16
CA THR A 382 8.43 -31.71 -11.42
C THR A 382 8.99 -32.81 -12.33
N TYR A 383 8.51 -32.90 -13.57
CA TYR A 383 9.01 -33.85 -14.57
C TYR A 383 10.48 -33.58 -14.97
N ILE A 384 10.94 -32.33 -15.02
CA ILE A 384 12.35 -31.99 -15.32
C ILE A 384 13.24 -32.49 -14.18
N ILE A 385 12.83 -32.26 -12.93
CA ILE A 385 13.55 -32.75 -11.74
C ILE A 385 13.64 -34.28 -11.76
N ILE A 386 12.56 -34.96 -12.15
CA ILE A 386 12.53 -36.43 -12.31
C ILE A 386 13.48 -36.87 -13.43
N ILE A 387 13.47 -36.23 -14.59
CA ILE A 387 14.37 -36.56 -15.71
C ILE A 387 15.84 -36.40 -15.30
N ILE A 388 16.20 -35.26 -14.69
CA ILE A 388 17.57 -35.02 -14.20
C ILE A 388 17.97 -36.11 -13.21
N SER A 389 17.09 -36.48 -12.28
CA SER A 389 17.35 -37.52 -11.29
C SER A 389 17.57 -38.90 -11.93
N VAL A 390 16.77 -39.27 -12.94
CA VAL A 390 16.90 -40.52 -13.68
C VAL A 390 18.20 -40.56 -14.50
N VAL A 391 18.55 -39.45 -15.16
CA VAL A 391 19.81 -39.34 -15.94
C VAL A 391 21.01 -39.44 -15.01
N CYS A 392 21.00 -38.79 -13.85
CA CYS A 392 22.05 -38.91 -12.84
C CYS A 392 22.17 -40.35 -12.33
N ALA A 393 21.05 -41.02 -12.04
CA ALA A 393 21.07 -42.42 -11.61
C ALA A 393 21.65 -43.36 -12.69
N LEU A 394 21.25 -43.18 -13.96
CA LEU A 394 21.81 -43.93 -15.09
C LEU A 394 23.30 -43.66 -15.27
N ALA A 395 23.76 -42.42 -15.16
CA ALA A 395 25.17 -42.07 -15.24
C ALA A 395 25.98 -42.76 -14.14
N VAL A 396 25.48 -42.78 -12.91
CA VAL A 396 26.12 -43.50 -11.79
C VAL A 396 26.19 -45.00 -12.07
N VAL A 397 25.12 -45.60 -12.60
CA VAL A 397 25.11 -47.03 -12.99
C VAL A 397 26.14 -47.30 -14.10
N ILE A 398 26.22 -46.45 -15.13
CA ILE A 398 27.20 -46.57 -16.21
C ILE A 398 28.62 -46.44 -15.67
N ILE A 399 28.88 -45.49 -14.77
CA ILE A 399 30.19 -45.31 -14.13
C ILE A 399 30.53 -46.56 -13.30
N MET A 400 29.60 -47.09 -12.51
CA MET A 400 29.83 -48.32 -11.75
C MET A 400 30.16 -49.52 -12.65
N ILE A 401 29.43 -49.69 -13.76
CA ILE A 401 29.71 -50.73 -14.76
C ILE A 401 31.09 -50.51 -15.39
N GLY A 402 31.42 -49.27 -15.76
CA GLY A 402 32.71 -48.92 -16.34
C GLY A 402 33.88 -49.21 -15.40
N VAL A 403 33.76 -48.82 -14.12
CA VAL A 403 34.75 -49.12 -13.07
C VAL A 403 34.87 -50.63 -12.86
N TRP A 404 33.74 -51.35 -12.82
CA TRP A 404 33.75 -52.81 -12.68
C TRP A 404 34.45 -53.51 -13.85
N LEU A 405 34.17 -53.10 -15.09
CA LEU A 405 34.83 -53.61 -16.29
C LEU A 405 36.33 -53.28 -16.30
N TYR A 406 36.69 -52.06 -15.91
CA TYR A 406 38.09 -51.62 -15.80
C TYR A 406 38.86 -52.47 -14.78
N LEU A 407 38.31 -52.67 -13.58
CA LEU A 407 38.93 -53.51 -12.54
C LEU A 407 39.04 -54.97 -12.98
N ARG A 408 38.03 -55.50 -13.68
CA ARG A 408 38.05 -56.87 -14.23
C ARG A 408 39.15 -57.06 -15.28
N ASN A 409 39.27 -56.14 -16.23
CA ASN A 409 40.31 -56.20 -17.27
C ASN A 409 41.72 -56.01 -16.71
N LYS A 410 41.90 -55.12 -15.72
CA LYS A 410 43.19 -54.93 -15.05
C LYS A 410 43.68 -56.21 -14.36
N ASN A 411 42.77 -56.96 -13.74
CA ASN A 411 43.12 -58.22 -13.08
C ASN A 411 43.41 -59.36 -14.07
N SER A 412 42.89 -59.31 -15.31
CA SER A 412 43.22 -60.30 -16.35
C SER A 412 44.58 -60.08 -17.04
N VAL A 413 45.19 -58.90 -16.92
CA VAL A 413 46.49 -58.58 -17.57
C VAL A 413 47.68 -58.81 -16.63
N LEU A 414 47.45 -59.16 -15.36
CA LEU A 414 48.50 -59.40 -14.36
C LEU A 414 48.98 -60.85 -14.25
N SER A 415 48.63 -61.74 -15.18
CA SER A 415 49.23 -63.09 -15.28
C SER A 415 50.14 -63.22 -16.52
N ASN A 416 51.32 -62.59 -16.48
CA ASN A 416 52.58 -63.06 -17.13
C ASN A 416 53.55 -61.91 -17.35
N ASN A 417 54.02 -61.25 -16.29
CA ASN A 417 55.34 -60.63 -16.33
C ASN A 417 55.99 -60.78 -14.95
N LYS A 418 56.82 -61.82 -14.82
CA LYS A 418 57.89 -61.85 -13.81
C LYS A 418 58.86 -60.74 -14.17
N SER A 419 58.74 -59.59 -13.53
CA SER A 419 59.82 -58.63 -13.47
C SER A 419 60.58 -58.87 -12.17
N ASP A 420 61.79 -59.41 -12.28
CA ASP A 420 62.82 -59.28 -11.25
C ASP A 420 63.12 -57.79 -11.08
N ILE A 421 62.44 -57.14 -10.14
CA ILE A 421 62.82 -55.81 -9.67
C ILE A 421 63.40 -55.98 -8.28
N GLN A 422 64.73 -55.89 -8.26
CA GLN A 422 65.57 -55.89 -7.08
C GLN A 422 65.15 -54.76 -6.15
N MET A 423 64.78 -55.08 -4.90
CA MET A 423 64.55 -54.08 -3.86
C MET A 423 65.86 -53.36 -3.58
N GLN A 424 65.89 -52.06 -3.84
CA GLN A 424 66.94 -51.18 -3.36
C GLN A 424 66.47 -50.52 -2.06
N GLU A 425 67.14 -50.86 -0.95
CA GLU A 425 66.98 -50.17 0.33
C GLU A 425 67.33 -48.69 0.16
N VAL A 426 66.35 -47.81 0.37
CA VAL A 426 66.58 -46.38 0.54
C VAL A 426 66.62 -46.09 2.04
N TRP A 427 67.83 -46.01 2.56
CA TRP A 427 68.10 -45.53 3.90
C TRP A 427 67.73 -44.04 4.01
N SER A 428 66.82 -43.73 4.93
CA SER A 428 66.54 -42.37 5.36
C SER A 428 67.73 -41.83 6.17
N GLY A 429 68.45 -40.85 5.63
CA GLY A 429 69.41 -40.03 6.34
C GLY A 429 69.03 -38.54 6.19
N PRO A 430 68.98 -37.76 7.28
CA PRO A 430 68.53 -36.36 7.23
C PRO A 430 69.67 -35.46 6.78
N SER A 431 69.39 -34.47 5.93
CA SER A 431 70.21 -33.27 5.84
C SER A 431 69.33 -32.02 5.85
N PRO A 432 69.60 -31.06 6.74
CA PRO A 432 68.90 -29.80 6.80
C PRO A 432 69.47 -28.83 5.76
N ASN A 433 68.64 -27.84 5.40
CA ASN A 433 68.96 -26.64 4.63
C ASN A 433 69.04 -26.79 3.11
N GLN A 434 67.93 -26.51 2.43
CA GLN A 434 68.02 -25.70 1.21
C GLN A 434 66.69 -24.99 0.91
N TYR A 435 66.85 -23.69 0.67
CA TYR A 435 65.80 -22.71 0.39
C TYR A 435 64.99 -23.05 -0.86
N ASP A 436 63.70 -22.69 -0.80
CA ASP A 436 62.75 -22.63 -1.91
C ASP A 436 63.37 -22.00 -3.16
N ASN A 437 63.50 -22.81 -4.21
CA ASN A 437 63.35 -22.46 -5.63
C ASN A 437 63.39 -23.77 -6.44
N GLY A 438 62.21 -24.24 -6.86
CA GLY A 438 62.08 -25.49 -7.60
C GLY A 438 62.52 -25.36 -9.05
N GLU A 439 63.62 -26.00 -9.41
CA GLU A 439 63.99 -26.32 -10.79
C GLU A 439 63.73 -27.81 -11.05
N TYR A 440 63.09 -28.16 -12.16
CA TYR A 440 62.99 -29.56 -12.61
C TYR A 440 63.61 -29.73 -13.99
N ASN A 441 64.51 -30.72 -14.11
CA ASN A 441 65.17 -31.07 -15.35
C ASN A 441 64.22 -31.79 -16.31
N THR A 442 64.07 -31.27 -17.53
CA THR A 442 63.47 -32.03 -18.64
C THR A 442 64.53 -32.91 -19.30
N ARG A 443 64.12 -34.07 -19.83
CA ARG A 443 64.97 -35.15 -20.38
C ARG A 443 65.80 -34.77 -21.62
N LYS A 444 65.89 -33.48 -21.98
CA LYS A 444 66.64 -32.95 -23.12
C LYS A 444 67.61 -31.80 -22.78
N GLY A 445 67.90 -31.53 -21.50
CA GLY A 445 69.03 -30.67 -21.12
C GLY A 445 68.90 -29.19 -21.50
N HIS A 446 67.69 -28.64 -21.47
CA HIS A 446 67.50 -27.19 -21.52
C HIS A 446 66.84 -26.68 -20.23
N LEU A 447 67.49 -25.68 -19.63
CA LEU A 447 67.01 -24.89 -18.50
C LEU A 447 66.05 -23.83 -19.04
N GLU A 448 64.77 -23.94 -18.70
CA GLU A 448 63.82 -22.84 -18.85
C GLU A 448 63.39 -22.35 -17.47
N GLN A 449 63.71 -21.09 -17.17
CA GLN A 449 63.23 -20.37 -15.98
C GLN A 449 61.84 -19.77 -16.29
N PHE A 450 60.83 -20.12 -15.49
CA PHE A 450 59.54 -19.44 -15.53
C PHE A 450 59.45 -18.38 -14.41
N ASN A 451 59.27 -17.13 -14.80
CA ASN A 451 58.86 -16.06 -13.90
C ASN A 451 57.33 -16.03 -13.81
N SER A 452 56.76 -16.39 -12.66
CA SER A 452 55.32 -16.22 -12.40
C SER A 452 55.01 -14.76 -12.02
N LEU A 453 54.57 -13.97 -12.99
CA LEU A 453 53.95 -12.66 -12.75
C LEU A 453 52.46 -12.87 -12.45
N ASN A 454 52.11 -13.03 -11.17
CA ASN A 454 50.74 -12.87 -10.70
C ASN A 454 50.42 -11.37 -10.60
N ARG A 455 49.73 -10.82 -11.62
CA ARG A 455 49.07 -9.53 -11.56
C ARG A 455 47.66 -9.68 -12.13
N ALA A 456 46.70 -10.05 -11.27
CA ALA A 456 45.28 -9.99 -11.60
C ALA A 456 44.83 -8.53 -11.57
N GLY A 457 44.83 -7.90 -12.75
CA GLY A 457 44.12 -6.66 -12.99
C GLY A 457 42.65 -6.96 -13.23
N ILE A 458 41.80 -6.42 -12.37
CA ILE A 458 40.36 -6.30 -12.57
C ILE A 458 40.18 -5.32 -13.73
N ASN A 459 39.64 -5.78 -14.86
CA ASN A 459 39.17 -4.90 -15.93
C ASN A 459 37.81 -5.38 -16.45
N ASN A 460 36.94 -4.38 -16.53
CA ASN A 460 35.57 -4.39 -17.01
C ASN A 460 35.41 -5.04 -18.38
N ILE A 461 34.30 -5.75 -18.55
CA ILE A 461 33.78 -6.16 -19.85
C ILE A 461 32.83 -5.06 -20.30
N ASP A 462 33.36 -4.17 -21.14
CA ASP A 462 32.58 -3.49 -22.18
C ASP A 462 32.52 -4.45 -23.39
N THR A 463 31.31 -4.75 -23.86
CA THR A 463 31.11 -5.28 -25.22
C THR A 463 30.10 -4.43 -25.97
N SER A 464 30.57 -4.01 -27.13
CA SER A 464 30.04 -3.03 -28.07
C SER A 464 28.89 -3.53 -28.94
N THR A 465 27.97 -2.59 -29.18
CA THR A 465 27.24 -2.29 -30.43
C THR A 465 27.54 -3.09 -31.71
N SER A 466 26.47 -3.62 -32.34
CA SER A 466 26.06 -3.30 -33.74
C SER A 466 24.79 -4.08 -34.11
N ASP A 467 23.63 -3.43 -34.23
CA ASP A 467 23.01 -3.14 -35.54
C ASP A 467 21.75 -2.26 -35.40
N PRO A 468 21.43 -1.45 -36.43
CA PRO A 468 20.34 -0.47 -36.39
C PRO A 468 19.09 -0.99 -37.11
N GLU A 469 17.92 -0.88 -36.50
CA GLU A 469 16.66 -0.46 -37.16
C GLU A 469 15.48 -0.57 -36.17
N ALA A 470 14.69 0.51 -36.12
CA ALA A 470 13.33 0.59 -35.60
C ALA A 470 13.10 0.23 -34.12
N ASN A 471 13.08 1.25 -33.24
CA ASN A 471 11.86 1.73 -32.56
C ASN A 471 12.22 2.71 -31.42
N ASN A 472 11.31 3.65 -31.19
CA ASN A 472 11.34 4.80 -30.26
C ASN A 472 12.18 4.65 -28.97
N PRO A 473 12.97 5.66 -28.57
CA PRO A 473 13.72 5.64 -27.30
C PRO A 473 12.90 6.06 -26.07
N ASP A 474 11.56 6.03 -26.10
CA ASP A 474 10.71 6.51 -25.00
C ASP A 474 10.38 5.44 -23.92
N GLU A 475 10.77 4.18 -24.08
CA GLU A 475 10.33 3.10 -23.17
C GLU A 475 11.22 2.85 -21.95
N THR A 476 12.49 3.24 -21.96
CA THR A 476 13.40 3.00 -20.81
C THR A 476 13.49 4.15 -19.80
N VAL A 477 12.82 5.29 -20.06
CA VAL A 477 12.77 6.44 -19.14
C VAL A 477 11.51 6.42 -18.25
N LEU A 478 10.58 5.50 -18.49
CA LEU A 478 9.29 5.49 -17.79
C LEU A 478 9.38 5.00 -16.35
N SER A 479 10.41 4.23 -15.93
CA SER A 479 10.62 3.93 -14.51
C SER A 479 10.99 5.19 -13.68
N LEU A 480 11.49 6.26 -14.33
CA LEU A 480 11.67 7.59 -13.75
C LEU A 480 10.47 8.52 -13.95
N ALA A 481 9.59 8.27 -14.93
CA ALA A 481 8.43 9.12 -15.21
C ALA A 481 7.33 9.04 -14.13
N TYR A 482 7.47 8.16 -13.14
CA TYR A 482 6.54 8.07 -12.00
C TYR A 482 6.66 9.20 -10.99
N PHE A 483 7.69 10.03 -11.08
CA PHE A 483 7.89 11.14 -10.16
C PHE A 483 8.36 12.34 -10.99
N GLN A 484 7.41 13.17 -11.44
CA GLN A 484 7.78 14.52 -11.85
C GLN A 484 8.35 15.20 -10.62
N HIS A 485 9.68 15.38 -10.61
CA HIS A 485 10.31 16.28 -9.66
C HIS A 485 9.74 17.66 -9.95
N GLU A 486 8.85 18.16 -9.09
CA GLU A 486 8.55 19.58 -9.09
C GLU A 486 9.88 20.27 -8.79
N VAL A 487 10.37 21.02 -9.77
CA VAL A 487 11.48 21.95 -9.55
C VAL A 487 10.95 22.93 -8.52
N ASP A 488 11.58 22.96 -7.35
CA ASP A 488 11.23 23.85 -6.25
C ASP A 488 11.43 25.32 -6.70
N LEU A 489 10.40 25.91 -7.33
CA LEU A 489 10.39 27.30 -7.79
C LEU A 489 10.35 28.29 -6.62
N LYS A 490 10.29 27.80 -5.37
CA LYS A 490 10.25 28.63 -4.15
C LYS A 490 11.51 29.47 -3.99
N GLY A 491 12.64 29.02 -4.54
CA GLY A 491 13.87 29.83 -4.65
C GLY A 491 13.79 31.04 -5.59
N MET A 492 12.79 31.08 -6.50
CA MET A 492 12.50 32.24 -7.35
C MET A 492 11.48 33.20 -6.72
N GLU A 493 10.51 32.70 -5.95
CA GLU A 493 9.49 33.54 -5.28
C GLU A 493 10.09 34.48 -4.21
N ASP A 494 11.12 34.04 -3.48
CA ASP A 494 11.79 34.88 -2.48
C ASP A 494 12.58 36.05 -3.12
N LYS A 495 13.11 35.86 -4.33
CA LYS A 495 13.77 36.93 -5.09
C LYS A 495 12.76 37.96 -5.60
N GLU A 496 11.55 37.54 -5.96
CA GLU A 496 10.50 38.43 -6.42
C GLU A 496 9.89 39.26 -5.27
N LEU A 497 9.72 38.66 -4.08
CA LEU A 497 9.31 39.37 -2.86
C LEU A 497 10.34 40.43 -2.41
N TYR A 498 11.63 40.13 -2.59
CA TYR A 498 12.72 41.09 -2.36
C TYR A 498 12.65 42.28 -3.33
N PHE A 499 12.43 42.03 -4.64
CA PHE A 499 12.24 43.08 -5.64
C PHE A 499 11.00 43.95 -5.38
N LYS A 500 9.89 43.35 -4.92
CA LYS A 500 8.63 44.05 -4.57
C LYS A 500 8.79 44.95 -3.34
N ARG A 501 9.60 44.54 -2.35
CA ARG A 501 9.95 45.38 -1.20
C ARG A 501 10.83 46.56 -1.59
N ILE A 502 11.77 46.38 -2.52
CA ILE A 502 12.62 47.47 -3.02
C ILE A 502 11.79 48.50 -3.82
N THR A 503 10.91 48.04 -4.71
CA THR A 503 10.05 48.95 -5.51
C THR A 503 9.06 49.73 -4.65
N ARG A 504 8.47 49.12 -3.60
CA ARG A 504 7.63 49.86 -2.64
C ARG A 504 8.41 50.89 -1.83
N LYS A 505 9.66 50.60 -1.44
CA LYS A 505 10.52 51.53 -0.70
C LYS A 505 11.00 52.71 -1.57
N ILE A 506 11.14 52.51 -2.88
CA ILE A 506 11.47 53.56 -3.85
C ILE A 506 10.22 54.43 -4.12
N ALA A 507 9.06 53.81 -4.33
CA ALA A 507 7.79 54.52 -4.53
C ALA A 507 7.41 55.39 -3.32
N SER A 508 7.57 54.87 -2.08
CA SER A 508 7.25 55.64 -0.87
C SER A 508 8.20 56.84 -0.64
N LYS A 509 9.41 56.82 -1.21
CA LYS A 509 10.34 57.96 -1.16
C LYS A 509 10.03 59.05 -2.20
N PHE A 510 9.38 58.69 -3.31
CA PHE A 510 9.00 59.66 -4.34
C PHE A 510 7.70 60.41 -4.02
N PHE A 511 6.78 59.81 -3.26
CA PHE A 511 5.49 60.42 -2.91
C PHE A 511 5.49 61.30 -1.64
N TYR A 512 6.63 61.45 -0.96
CA TYR A 512 6.75 62.30 0.24
C TYR A 512 7.61 63.56 0.05
N LYS A 513 7.87 63.96 -1.20
CA LYS A 513 8.48 65.24 -1.56
C LYS A 513 7.67 65.94 -2.64
N GLN A 514 6.46 66.34 -2.29
CA GLN A 514 5.72 67.46 -2.89
C GLN A 514 4.97 68.18 -1.80
#